data_AF-A0A8C0XXG9-F1
#
_entry.id   AF-A0A8C0XXG9-F1
#
_cell.length_a   1.000
_cell.length_b   1.000
_cell.length_c   1.000
_cell.angle_alpha   90.00
_cell.angle_beta   90.00
_cell.angle_gamma   90.00
#
_symmetry.space_group_name_H-M   'P 1'
#
loop_
_entity.id
_entity.type
_entity.pdbx_description
1 polymer ?
#
loop_
_entity_poly.entity_id
_entity_poly.type
_entity_poly.pdbx_seq_one_letter_code
_entity_poly.pdbx_strand_id
1 'polypeptide(L)'
;MPGKLQGISPALWLLGVLTLLWCPPALCGCSFPPSIAHGRHTQVKSYNIFKYEVIYECDEGYILVGQAKLSCTLCLKPEIENGNLSMNKDQYVETENFTVHCDSGFAVVGPQSITCSENGTWYPQVPKCVWEVLEGCEQVLKGRKLTQCLPDPDAVKMALEVYKLSLEIALLELERDKAKPSVLKSSL
;
A
#
# COMPACT_ATOMS: atom_id res chain seq x y z
N MET A 1 50.83 -23.47 36.62
CA MET A 1 50.68 -22.07 36.20
C MET A 1 49.18 -21.76 36.14
N PRO A 2 48.61 -20.95 37.04
CA PRO A 2 47.20 -20.58 36.95
C PRO A 2 47.04 -19.31 36.09
N GLY A 3 46.07 -19.36 35.17
CA GLY A 3 45.75 -18.29 34.24
C GLY A 3 45.16 -17.05 34.92
N LYS A 4 45.54 -15.89 34.40
CA LYS A 4 45.15 -14.55 34.85
C LYS A 4 43.71 -14.27 34.39
N LEU A 5 42.77 -14.15 35.31
CA LEU A 5 41.44 -13.61 35.05
C LEU A 5 41.55 -12.09 34.88
N GLN A 6 41.28 -11.60 33.68
CA GLN A 6 41.27 -10.18 33.34
C GLN A 6 39.98 -9.56 33.88
N GLY A 7 40.12 -8.67 34.86
CA GLY A 7 39.01 -7.94 35.46
C GLY A 7 38.34 -7.03 34.45
N ILE A 8 37.03 -7.23 34.26
CA ILE A 8 36.18 -6.34 33.48
C ILE A 8 36.02 -5.05 34.29
N SER A 9 36.44 -3.93 33.70
CA SER A 9 36.42 -2.62 34.34
C SER A 9 34.97 -2.19 34.67
N PRO A 10 34.66 -1.76 35.91
CA PRO A 10 33.31 -1.38 36.34
C PRO A 10 32.75 -0.13 35.61
N ALA A 11 33.57 0.59 34.85
CA ALA A 11 33.12 1.73 34.04
C ALA A 11 32.22 1.32 32.86
N LEU A 12 32.30 0.07 32.38
CA LEU A 12 31.47 -0.40 31.26
C LEU A 12 29.99 -0.64 31.66
N TRP A 13 29.72 -0.82 32.96
CA TRP A 13 28.36 -1.01 33.47
C TRP A 13 27.54 0.29 33.48
N LEU A 14 28.19 1.46 33.54
CA LEU A 14 27.49 2.75 33.55
C LEU A 14 26.99 3.17 32.16
N LEU A 15 27.69 2.79 31.09
CA LEU A 15 27.26 3.08 29.71
C LEU A 15 26.18 2.12 29.20
N GLY A 16 26.15 0.87 29.69
CA GLY A 16 25.12 -0.11 29.33
C GLY A 16 23.74 0.20 29.92
N VAL A 17 23.68 0.86 31.10
CA VAL A 17 22.41 1.21 31.75
C VAL A 17 21.76 2.44 31.10
N LEU A 18 22.56 3.39 30.57
CA LEU A 18 22.03 4.58 29.90
C LEU A 18 21.37 4.26 28.55
N THR A 19 21.78 3.18 27.88
CA THR A 19 21.14 2.66 26.65
C THR A 19 19.88 1.83 26.90
N LEU A 20 19.63 1.38 28.14
CA LEU A 20 18.45 0.56 28.48
C LEU A 20 17.23 1.39 28.88
N LEU A 21 17.39 2.68 29.18
CA LEU A 21 16.32 3.58 29.63
C LEU A 21 15.75 4.47 28.51
N TRP A 22 16.34 4.45 27.32
CA TRP A 22 15.77 5.12 26.16
C TRP A 22 15.16 4.07 25.25
N CYS A 23 13.87 3.79 25.42
CA CYS A 23 13.13 3.07 24.38
C CYS A 23 13.19 3.93 23.11
N PRO A 24 13.72 3.43 21.98
CA PRO A 24 13.67 4.16 20.72
C PRO A 24 12.21 4.50 20.43
N PRO A 25 11.86 5.75 20.07
CA PRO A 25 10.48 6.15 19.79
C PRO A 25 9.79 5.26 18.74
N ALA A 26 10.55 4.57 17.90
CA ALA A 26 10.05 3.64 16.88
C ALA A 26 9.56 2.29 17.43
N LEU A 27 9.91 1.91 18.67
CA LEU A 27 9.59 0.60 19.27
C LEU A 27 8.53 0.67 20.37
N CYS A 28 8.27 1.85 20.91
CA CYS A 28 7.29 2.07 21.97
C CYS A 28 6.13 2.91 21.43
N GLY A 29 4.93 2.34 21.35
CA GLY A 29 3.78 3.02 20.78
C GLY A 29 2.55 2.13 20.72
N CYS A 30 1.62 2.45 19.83
CA CYS A 30 0.34 1.73 19.73
C CYS A 30 0.49 0.27 19.26
N SER A 31 1.48 -0.04 18.42
CA SER A 31 1.79 -1.40 17.98
C SER A 31 2.47 -2.24 19.07
N PHE A 32 3.21 -1.59 19.96
CA PHE A 32 3.92 -2.23 21.07
C PHE A 32 3.81 -1.31 22.30
N PRO A 33 2.69 -1.39 23.05
CA PRO A 33 2.50 -0.54 24.21
C PRO A 33 3.61 -0.78 25.25
N PRO A 34 4.27 0.27 25.76
CA PRO A 34 5.31 0.13 26.76
C PRO A 34 4.85 -0.69 27.95
N SER A 35 5.67 -1.64 28.41
CA SER A 35 5.44 -2.28 29.70
C SER A 35 5.93 -1.36 30.82
N ILE A 36 5.10 -1.16 31.85
CA ILE A 36 5.47 -0.34 33.03
C ILE A 36 5.71 -1.26 34.23
N ALA A 37 6.70 -0.94 35.07
CA ALA A 37 6.96 -1.69 36.29
C ALA A 37 5.82 -1.48 37.30
N HIS A 38 5.44 -2.54 38.02
CA HIS A 38 4.35 -2.52 39.00
C HIS A 38 3.04 -1.95 38.42
N GLY A 39 2.70 -2.39 37.22
CA GLY A 39 1.47 -2.00 36.56
C GLY A 39 1.15 -2.90 35.38
N ARG A 40 -0.04 -2.69 34.83
CA ARG A 40 -0.57 -3.38 33.65
C ARG A 40 -1.22 -2.39 32.70
N HIS A 41 -1.52 -2.85 31.50
CA HIS A 41 -2.34 -2.10 30.57
C HIS A 41 -3.39 -2.97 29.91
N THR A 42 -4.47 -2.34 29.48
CA THR A 42 -5.54 -2.99 28.71
C THR A 42 -5.88 -2.17 27.48
N GLN A 43 -6.30 -2.85 26.41
CA GLN A 43 -6.74 -2.21 25.19
C GLN A 43 -8.27 -2.12 25.17
N VAL A 44 -8.79 -0.91 25.00
CA VAL A 44 -10.23 -0.63 24.97
C VAL A 44 -10.58 0.04 23.64
N LYS A 45 -11.56 -0.51 22.91
CA LYS A 45 -12.05 0.15 21.69
C LYS A 45 -12.74 1.46 22.06
N SER A 46 -12.44 2.52 21.32
CA SER A 46 -13.11 3.82 21.50
C SER A 46 -14.50 3.81 20.84
N TYR A 47 -15.24 4.91 20.97
CA TYR A 47 -16.51 5.13 20.27
C TYR A 47 -16.35 5.13 18.74
N ASN A 48 -15.15 5.45 18.25
CA ASN A 48 -14.80 5.36 16.84
C ASN A 48 -14.13 4.01 16.56
N ILE A 49 -14.66 3.24 15.61
CA ILE A 49 -14.12 1.93 15.20
C ILE A 49 -12.68 1.98 14.69
N PHE A 50 -12.21 3.15 14.27
CA PHE A 50 -10.85 3.41 13.82
C PHE A 50 -9.94 3.91 14.94
N LYS A 51 -10.40 3.92 16.19
CA LYS A 51 -9.60 4.34 17.34
C LYS A 51 -9.72 3.36 18.50
N TYR A 52 -8.61 3.19 19.21
CA TYR A 52 -8.58 2.48 20.48
C TYR A 52 -7.71 3.23 21.48
N GLU A 53 -7.94 2.95 22.75
CA GLU A 53 -7.15 3.48 23.85
C GLU A 53 -6.43 2.33 24.54
N VAL A 54 -5.18 2.55 24.90
CA VAL A 54 -4.47 1.69 25.85
C VAL A 54 -4.47 2.40 27.20
N ILE A 55 -5.09 1.78 28.21
CA ILE A 55 -5.24 2.33 29.55
C ILE A 55 -4.26 1.62 30.49
N TYR A 56 -3.45 2.40 31.18
CA TYR A 56 -2.48 1.93 32.17
C TYR A 56 -3.04 2.01 33.58
N GLU A 57 -2.76 0.97 34.37
CA GLU A 57 -3.11 0.88 35.77
C GLU A 57 -1.88 0.42 36.57
N CYS A 58 -1.65 1.06 37.72
CA CYS A 58 -0.61 0.62 38.64
C CYS A 58 -1.13 -0.45 39.60
N ASP A 59 -0.23 -1.31 40.06
CA ASP A 59 -0.50 -2.27 41.12
C ASP A 59 -0.75 -1.53 42.45
N GLU A 60 -1.33 -2.24 43.43
CA GLU A 60 -1.66 -1.67 44.74
C GLU A 60 -0.41 -1.10 45.44
N GLY A 61 -0.54 0.10 46.00
CA GLY A 61 0.56 0.82 46.66
C GLY A 61 1.43 1.66 45.73
N TYR A 62 1.19 1.63 44.42
CA TYR A 62 1.90 2.45 43.43
C TYR A 62 0.98 3.54 42.87
N ILE A 63 1.58 4.68 42.49
CA ILE A 63 0.87 5.79 41.86
C ILE A 63 1.39 6.00 40.44
N LEU A 64 0.47 6.26 39.51
CA LEU A 64 0.83 6.60 38.14
C LEU A 64 1.26 8.06 38.08
N VAL A 65 2.42 8.32 37.47
CA VAL A 65 2.91 9.68 37.20
C VAL A 65 2.99 9.87 35.70
N GLY A 66 2.21 10.83 35.16
CA GLY A 66 2.16 11.15 33.74
C GLY A 66 0.83 10.76 33.08
N GLN A 67 0.88 10.38 31.79
CA GLN A 67 -0.31 10.03 31.01
C GLN A 67 -0.74 8.59 31.27
N ALA A 68 -2.00 8.41 31.70
CA ALA A 68 -2.60 7.09 31.94
C ALA A 68 -3.15 6.41 30.68
N LYS A 69 -3.26 7.16 29.58
CA LYS A 69 -3.93 6.70 28.37
C LYS A 69 -3.10 7.03 27.14
N LEU A 70 -2.96 6.05 26.26
CA LEU A 70 -2.44 6.22 24.91
C LEU A 70 -3.60 6.11 23.92
N SER A 71 -3.83 7.16 23.14
CA SER A 71 -4.83 7.17 22.07
C SER A 71 -4.20 6.73 20.76
N CYS A 72 -4.79 5.73 20.12
CA CYS A 72 -4.26 5.09 18.92
C CYS A 72 -5.27 5.14 17.79
N THR A 73 -4.83 5.51 16.59
CA THR A 73 -5.65 5.46 15.38
C THR A 73 -5.26 4.28 14.49
N LEU A 74 -6.27 3.73 13.82
CA LEU A 74 -6.17 2.59 12.92
C LEU A 74 -6.65 2.96 11.52
N CYS A 75 -5.99 2.41 10.52
CA CYS A 75 -6.46 2.37 9.14
C CYS A 75 -6.95 0.97 8.81
N LEU A 76 -8.06 0.88 8.08
CA LEU A 76 -8.48 -0.39 7.48
C LEU A 76 -7.55 -0.77 6.33
N LYS A 77 -7.44 -2.07 6.09
CA LYS A 77 -6.81 -2.58 4.88
C LYS A 77 -7.39 -1.88 3.64
N PRO A 78 -6.54 -1.25 2.81
CA PRO A 78 -7.01 -0.64 1.58
C PRO A 78 -7.28 -1.73 0.54
N GLU A 79 -8.22 -1.45 -0.35
CA GLU A 79 -8.46 -2.26 -1.53
C GLU A 79 -7.48 -1.83 -2.63
N ILE A 80 -6.66 -2.77 -3.08
CA ILE A 80 -5.69 -2.58 -4.16
C ILE A 80 -5.97 -3.68 -5.18
N GLU A 81 -6.66 -3.34 -6.27
CA GLU A 81 -6.87 -4.28 -7.36
C GLU A 81 -5.51 -4.69 -7.96
N ASN A 82 -5.29 -5.99 -8.16
CA ASN A 82 -4.05 -6.54 -8.71
C ASN A 82 -2.79 -6.15 -7.90
N GLY A 83 -2.90 -6.07 -6.57
CA GLY A 83 -1.79 -5.81 -5.70
C GLY A 83 -2.10 -6.00 -4.22
N ASN A 84 -1.07 -5.83 -3.38
CA ASN A 84 -1.16 -5.99 -1.94
C ASN A 84 -0.11 -5.13 -1.21
N LEU A 85 -0.26 -5.00 0.11
CA LEU A 85 0.74 -4.38 0.97
C LEU A 85 1.85 -5.36 1.36
N SER A 86 3.04 -4.82 1.65
CA SER A 86 4.23 -5.54 2.10
C SER A 86 3.99 -6.39 3.36
N MET A 87 3.04 -5.98 4.20
CA MET A 87 2.50 -6.80 5.28
C MET A 87 0.98 -6.82 5.17
N ASN A 88 0.41 -8.01 5.15
CA ASN A 88 -1.03 -8.19 4.99
C ASN A 88 -1.69 -8.36 6.38
N LYS A 89 -2.20 -7.25 6.91
CA LYS A 89 -3.01 -7.17 8.14
C LYS A 89 -4.43 -6.68 7.79
N ASP A 90 -5.39 -6.94 8.67
CA ASP A 90 -6.75 -6.39 8.53
C ASP A 90 -6.82 -4.92 8.98
N GLN A 91 -5.95 -4.54 9.92
CA GLN A 91 -5.86 -3.19 10.49
C GLN A 91 -4.40 -2.79 10.67
N TYR A 92 -4.15 -1.50 10.51
CA TYR A 92 -2.81 -0.91 10.53
C TYR A 92 -2.79 0.27 11.49
N VAL A 93 -1.72 0.40 12.25
CA VAL A 93 -1.58 1.44 13.27
C VAL A 93 -1.03 2.72 12.64
N GLU A 94 -1.46 3.87 13.14
CA GLU A 94 -0.93 5.17 12.72
C GLU A 94 0.62 5.19 12.72
N THR A 95 1.20 5.95 11.79
CA THR A 95 2.65 6.06 11.52
C THR A 95 3.32 4.81 10.94
N GLU A 96 2.65 3.65 10.88
CA GLU A 96 3.18 2.50 10.14
C GLU A 96 3.21 2.81 8.63
N ASN A 97 4.36 2.53 8.00
CA ASN A 97 4.59 2.71 6.58
C ASN A 97 4.65 1.34 5.88
N PHE A 98 3.92 1.20 4.77
CA PHE A 98 3.84 -0.01 3.98
C PHE A 98 4.14 0.27 2.52
N THR A 99 4.76 -0.71 1.88
CA THR A 99 5.04 -0.67 0.45
C THR A 99 3.96 -1.44 -0.30
N VAL A 100 3.45 -0.87 -1.38
CA VAL A 100 2.53 -1.54 -2.30
C VAL A 100 3.33 -2.38 -3.29
N HIS A 101 2.92 -3.63 -3.44
CA HIS A 101 3.42 -4.56 -4.41
C HIS A 101 2.28 -4.95 -5.35
N CYS A 102 2.47 -4.72 -6.65
CA CYS A 102 1.52 -5.17 -7.65
C CYS A 102 1.76 -6.64 -8.01
N ASP A 103 0.69 -7.30 -8.44
CA ASP A 103 0.75 -8.65 -8.97
C ASP A 103 1.56 -8.68 -10.27
N SER A 104 2.00 -9.88 -10.67
CA SER A 104 2.80 -10.06 -11.87
C SER A 104 2.11 -9.47 -13.12
N GLY A 105 2.84 -8.65 -13.87
CA GLY A 105 2.33 -7.97 -15.07
C GLY A 105 1.65 -6.62 -14.79
N PHE A 106 1.62 -6.17 -13.53
CA PHE A 106 1.13 -4.86 -13.16
C PHE A 106 2.24 -3.99 -12.58
N ALA A 107 2.20 -2.70 -12.90
CA ALA A 107 3.11 -1.68 -12.39
C ALA A 107 2.37 -0.69 -11.48
N VAL A 108 3.07 -0.21 -10.45
CA VAL A 108 2.54 0.79 -9.51
C VAL A 108 2.49 2.15 -10.23
N VAL A 109 1.31 2.77 -10.24
CA VAL A 109 1.12 4.17 -10.66
C VAL A 109 0.79 5.01 -9.44
N GLY A 110 1.70 5.92 -9.12
CA GLY A 110 1.63 6.78 -7.95
C GLY A 110 2.71 6.45 -6.90
N PRO A 111 2.53 6.90 -5.66
CA PRO A 111 3.49 6.65 -4.59
C PRO A 111 3.49 5.18 -4.18
N GLN A 112 4.65 4.53 -4.22
CA GLN A 112 4.78 3.12 -3.88
C GLN A 112 4.62 2.84 -2.37
N SER A 113 4.90 3.84 -1.53
CA SER A 113 4.78 3.72 -0.07
C SER A 113 3.63 4.56 0.45
N ILE A 114 2.83 3.98 1.34
CA ILE A 114 1.70 4.62 2.01
C ILE A 114 1.84 4.48 3.53
N THR A 115 1.33 5.45 4.25
CA THR A 115 1.39 5.51 5.72
C THR A 115 -0.02 5.64 6.29
N CYS A 116 -0.29 4.94 7.39
CA CYS A 116 -1.54 5.16 8.12
C CYS A 116 -1.47 6.51 8.87
N SER A 117 -2.37 7.42 8.53
CA SER A 117 -2.45 8.76 9.13
C SER A 117 -3.18 8.73 10.48
N GLU A 118 -2.92 9.74 11.31
CA GLU A 118 -3.63 10.00 12.59
C GLU A 118 -5.15 10.21 12.43
N ASN A 119 -5.61 10.43 11.19
CA ASN A 119 -7.03 10.54 10.85
C ASN A 119 -7.69 9.20 10.48
N GLY A 120 -6.95 8.08 10.51
CA GLY A 120 -7.45 6.75 10.14
C GLY A 120 -7.59 6.56 8.64
N THR A 121 -6.84 7.33 7.86
CA THR A 121 -6.82 7.29 6.40
C THR A 121 -5.41 7.04 5.87
N TRP A 122 -5.30 6.51 4.66
CA TRP A 122 -4.02 6.30 4.00
C TRP A 122 -3.48 7.59 3.39
N TYR A 123 -2.20 7.86 3.65
CA TYR A 123 -1.50 8.99 3.05
C TYR A 123 -0.09 8.60 2.56
N PRO A 124 0.32 9.01 1.35
CA PRO A 124 -0.53 9.56 0.29
C PRO A 124 -1.66 8.58 -0.11
N GLN A 125 -2.58 9.04 -0.97
CA GLN A 125 -3.69 8.20 -1.44
C GLN A 125 -3.16 6.89 -2.02
N VAL A 126 -3.93 5.81 -1.82
CA VAL A 126 -3.56 4.45 -2.25
C VAL A 126 -3.29 4.44 -3.76
N PRO A 127 -2.10 3.99 -4.21
CA PRO A 127 -1.76 3.94 -5.63
C PRO A 127 -2.55 2.85 -6.35
N LYS A 128 -2.52 2.89 -7.68
CA LYS A 128 -3.15 1.87 -8.53
C LYS A 128 -2.11 0.93 -9.11
N CYS A 129 -2.46 -0.34 -9.21
CA CYS A 129 -1.72 -1.28 -10.03
C CYS A 129 -2.36 -1.31 -11.42
N VAL A 130 -1.59 -0.91 -12.43
CA VAL A 130 -2.06 -0.89 -13.82
C VAL A 130 -1.27 -1.91 -14.63
N TRP A 131 -1.93 -2.53 -15.60
CA TRP A 131 -1.26 -3.49 -16.49
C TRP A 131 -0.07 -2.85 -17.19
N GLU A 132 1.09 -3.48 -17.09
CA GLU A 132 2.28 -3.08 -17.82
C GLU A 132 2.16 -3.59 -19.25
N VAL A 133 2.11 -2.67 -20.22
CA VAL A 133 2.02 -3.03 -21.63
C VAL A 133 3.31 -3.76 -21.99
N LEU A 134 3.20 -5.06 -22.32
CA LEU A 134 4.34 -5.86 -22.77
C LEU A 134 5.02 -5.19 -23.97
N GLU A 135 6.34 -5.03 -23.90
CA GLU A 135 7.13 -4.51 -25.02
C GLU A 135 6.80 -5.27 -26.31
N GLY A 136 6.48 -4.53 -27.39
CA GLY A 136 6.07 -5.10 -28.67
C GLY A 136 4.55 -5.21 -28.89
N CYS A 137 3.72 -4.97 -27.87
CA CYS A 137 2.26 -4.88 -28.03
C CYS A 137 1.79 -3.51 -28.57
N GLU A 138 2.67 -2.51 -28.59
CA GLU A 138 2.43 -1.16 -29.13
C GLU A 138 2.00 -1.17 -30.60
N GLN A 139 2.37 -2.21 -31.36
CA GLN A 139 2.14 -2.32 -32.81
C GLN A 139 1.19 -3.45 -33.20
N VAL A 140 0.49 -4.05 -32.24
CA VAL A 140 -0.37 -5.22 -32.49
C VAL A 140 -1.79 -4.77 -32.87
N LEU A 141 -1.90 -4.14 -34.03
CA LEU A 141 -3.18 -3.73 -34.65
C LEU A 141 -3.78 -4.83 -35.56
N LYS A 142 -3.52 -6.11 -35.28
CA LYS A 142 -4.17 -7.23 -35.99
C LYS A 142 -4.86 -8.12 -34.98
N GLY A 143 -6.20 -8.15 -35.03
CA GLY A 143 -7.07 -8.76 -34.03
C GLY A 143 -6.56 -10.10 -33.45
N ARG A 144 -6.12 -11.06 -34.28
CA ARG A 144 -5.66 -12.38 -33.82
C ARG A 144 -4.47 -12.35 -32.85
N LYS A 145 -3.63 -11.31 -32.88
CA LYS A 145 -2.47 -11.20 -31.99
C LYS A 145 -2.78 -10.51 -30.66
N LEU A 146 -3.99 -9.96 -30.48
CA LEU A 146 -4.41 -9.35 -29.20
C LEU A 146 -4.40 -10.37 -28.05
N THR A 147 -4.60 -11.66 -28.36
CA THR A 147 -4.50 -12.75 -27.38
C THR A 147 -3.11 -12.92 -26.78
N GLN A 148 -2.07 -12.37 -27.41
CA GLN A 148 -0.68 -12.43 -26.93
C GLN A 148 -0.33 -11.21 -26.07
N CYS A 149 -1.21 -10.21 -26.01
CA CYS A 149 -0.92 -8.90 -25.42
C CYS A 149 -1.83 -8.53 -24.26
N LEU A 150 -3.03 -9.10 -24.20
CA LEU A 150 -4.01 -8.83 -23.15
C LEU A 150 -4.08 -10.02 -22.19
N PRO A 151 -3.98 -9.78 -20.87
CA PRO A 151 -3.92 -10.85 -19.87
C PRO A 151 -5.27 -11.52 -19.62
N ASP A 152 -6.36 -10.82 -19.92
CA ASP A 152 -7.71 -11.19 -19.55
C ASP A 152 -8.54 -11.56 -20.80
N PRO A 153 -9.22 -12.73 -20.83
CA PRO A 153 -10.07 -13.14 -21.94
C PRO A 153 -11.20 -12.15 -22.27
N ASP A 154 -11.76 -11.46 -21.26
CA ASP A 154 -12.80 -10.46 -21.49
C ASP A 154 -12.22 -9.20 -22.13
N ALA A 155 -11.03 -8.76 -21.71
CA ALA A 155 -10.28 -7.71 -22.39
C ALA A 155 -9.94 -8.08 -23.85
N VAL A 156 -9.54 -9.33 -24.11
CA VAL A 156 -9.30 -9.85 -25.47
C VAL A 156 -10.57 -9.77 -26.32
N LYS A 157 -11.70 -10.24 -25.78
CA LYS A 157 -12.99 -10.21 -26.48
C LYS A 157 -13.40 -8.78 -26.81
N MET A 158 -13.34 -7.88 -25.83
CA MET A 158 -13.65 -6.47 -26.01
C MET A 158 -12.76 -5.84 -27.09
N ALA A 159 -11.45 -6.11 -27.06
CA ALA A 159 -10.51 -5.58 -28.05
C ALA A 159 -10.76 -6.15 -29.46
N LEU A 160 -11.16 -7.42 -29.58
CA LEU A 160 -11.57 -8.02 -30.85
C LEU A 160 -12.87 -7.41 -31.39
N GLU A 161 -13.83 -7.09 -30.52
CA GLU A 161 -15.06 -6.40 -30.90
C GLU A 161 -14.77 -4.97 -31.40
N VAL A 162 -13.89 -4.22 -30.71
CA VAL A 162 -13.41 -2.91 -31.16
C VAL A 162 -12.71 -3.03 -32.52
N TYR A 163 -11.85 -4.03 -32.70
CA TYR A 163 -11.17 -4.28 -33.97
C TYR A 163 -12.17 -4.59 -35.10
N LYS A 164 -13.18 -5.42 -34.86
CA LYS A 164 -14.26 -5.71 -35.82
C LYS A 164 -14.98 -4.44 -36.24
N LEU A 165 -15.39 -3.61 -35.28
CA LEU A 165 -16.06 -2.33 -35.56
C LEU A 165 -15.17 -1.38 -36.36
N SER A 166 -13.86 -1.34 -36.09
CA SER A 166 -12.92 -0.51 -36.86
C SER A 166 -12.87 -0.90 -38.35
N LEU A 167 -12.95 -2.20 -38.65
CA LEU A 167 -12.99 -2.70 -40.03
C LEU A 167 -14.32 -2.38 -40.71
N GLU A 168 -15.43 -2.53 -39.98
CA GLU A 168 -16.77 -2.17 -40.49
C GLU A 168 -16.84 -0.67 -40.80
N ILE A 169 -16.34 0.19 -39.92
CA ILE A 169 -16.25 1.63 -40.15
C ILE A 169 -15.44 1.93 -41.41
N ALA A 170 -14.24 1.33 -41.57
CA ALA A 170 -13.40 1.55 -42.75
C ALA A 170 -14.08 1.12 -44.06
N LEU A 171 -14.83 0.01 -44.04
CA LEU A 171 -15.63 -0.45 -45.19
C LEU A 171 -16.73 0.55 -45.53
N LEU A 172 -17.48 1.01 -44.52
CA LEU A 172 -18.55 1.99 -44.70
C LEU A 172 -18.03 3.34 -45.21
N GLU A 173 -16.87 3.79 -44.74
CA GLU A 173 -16.22 5.00 -45.24
C GLU A 173 -15.84 4.87 -46.72
N LEU A 174 -15.34 3.71 -47.12
CA LEU A 174 -15.01 3.40 -48.51
C LEU A 174 -16.26 3.36 -49.40
N GLU A 175 -17.37 2.81 -48.92
CA GLU A 175 -18.66 2.85 -49.61
C GLU A 175 -19.20 4.28 -49.73
N ARG A 176 -19.17 5.05 -48.64
CA ARG A 176 -19.55 6.47 -48.63
C ARG A 176 -18.75 7.26 -49.66
N ASP A 177 -17.44 7.03 -49.75
CA ASP A 177 -16.57 7.78 -50.65
C ASP A 177 -16.74 7.35 -52.12
N LYS A 178 -17.13 6.10 -52.38
CA LYS A 178 -17.61 5.66 -53.71
C LYS A 178 -18.98 6.24 -54.07
N ALA A 179 -19.85 6.41 -53.08
CA ALA A 179 -21.19 6.94 -53.26
C ALA A 179 -21.23 8.47 -53.37
N LYS A 180 -20.15 9.19 -53.01
CA LYS A 180 -19.98 10.60 -53.32
C LYS A 180 -19.77 10.75 -54.84
N PRO A 181 -20.72 11.32 -55.58
CA PRO A 181 -20.45 11.68 -56.97
C PRO A 181 -19.33 12.72 -57.00
N SER A 182 -18.46 12.65 -58.02
CA SER A 182 -17.46 13.69 -58.28
C SER A 182 -18.16 15.04 -58.48
N VAL A 183 -18.27 15.86 -57.44
CA VAL A 183 -18.76 17.26 -57.52
C VAL A 183 -17.76 18.16 -58.27
N LEU A 184 -16.76 17.60 -58.96
CA LEU A 184 -15.78 18.34 -59.76
C LEU A 184 -15.74 17.89 -61.23
N LYS A 185 -16.90 17.82 -61.89
CA LYS A 185 -17.02 17.96 -63.35
C LYS A 185 -18.28 18.75 -63.70
N SER A 186 -18.38 19.97 -63.17
CA SER A 186 -19.33 20.98 -63.67
C SER A 186 -18.70 22.36 -63.58
N SER A 187 -17.57 22.56 -64.25
CA SER A 187 -16.96 23.87 -64.52
C SER A 187 -15.98 23.73 -65.68
N LEU A 188 -16.51 23.65 -66.90
CA LEU A 188 -15.97 24.12 -68.20
C LEU A 188 -16.74 23.45 -69.34
#